data_AF-A0A2D4ZUL7-F1
#
_entry.id   AF-A0A2D4ZUL7-F1
#
_cell.length_a   1.000
_cell.length_b   1.000
_cell.length_c   1.000
_cell.angle_alpha   90.00
_cell.angle_beta   90.00
_cell.angle_gamma   90.00
#
_symmetry.space_group_name_H-M   'P 1'
#
loop_
_entity.id
_entity.type
_entity.pdbx_description
1 polymer ?
#
loop_
_entity_poly.entity_id
_entity_poly.type
_entity_poly.pdbx_seq_one_letter_code
_entity_poly.pdbx_strand_id
1 'polypeptide(L)'
;MIGDMLVGWLVMELFANISINVILGHSNTSWASFGKGVLERIFLSVGILAGYPHVIIAFGALKIGTRLHEDKNSKISNDYFLVGNFISLLAVVIYVYICFNYFGWG
;
A
#
# COMPACT_ATOMS: atom_id res chain seq x y z
N MET A 1 3.64 -16.95 -15.85
CA MET A 1 2.58 -15.92 -15.76
C MET A 1 2.18 -15.65 -14.31
N ILE A 2 1.43 -16.54 -13.64
CA ILE A 2 1.05 -16.33 -12.22
C ILE A 2 2.28 -16.30 -11.30
N GLY A 3 3.27 -17.16 -11.54
CA GLY A 3 4.52 -17.16 -10.78
C GLY A 3 5.27 -15.82 -10.89
N ASP A 4 5.37 -15.26 -12.09
CA ASP A 4 6.08 -13.98 -12.33
C ASP A 4 5.37 -12.80 -11.68
N MET A 5 4.03 -12.82 -11.64
CA MET A 5 3.23 -11.84 -10.91
C MET A 5 3.43 -11.94 -9.41
N LEU A 6 3.47 -13.15 -8.84
CA LEU A 6 3.75 -13.34 -7.42
C LEU A 6 5.15 -12.84 -7.06
N VAL A 7 6.15 -13.11 -7.91
CA VAL A 7 7.51 -12.58 -7.74
C VAL A 7 7.51 -11.05 -7.82
N GLY A 8 6.84 -10.47 -8.81
CA GLY A 8 6.71 -9.01 -8.93
C GLY A 8 6.01 -8.37 -7.72
N TRP A 9 5.00 -9.04 -7.18
CA TRP A 9 4.29 -8.60 -5.98
C TRP A 9 5.19 -8.63 -4.75
N LEU A 10 5.97 -9.70 -4.57
CA LEU A 10 6.95 -9.80 -3.48
C LEU A 10 8.04 -8.72 -3.58
N VAL A 11 8.51 -8.40 -4.79
CA VAL A 11 9.47 -7.31 -5.02
C VAL A 11 8.86 -5.96 -4.65
N MET A 12 7.61 -5.70 -5.06
CA MET A 12 6.88 -4.47 -4.68
C MET A 12 6.67 -4.38 -3.16
N GLU A 13 6.32 -5.49 -2.53
CA GLU A 13 6.12 -5.61 -1.08
C GLU A 13 7.41 -5.26 -0.31
N LEU A 14 8.56 -5.80 -0.75
CA LEU A 14 9.87 -5.46 -0.18
C LEU A 14 10.18 -3.96 -0.37
N PHE A 15 9.99 -3.43 -1.59
CA PHE A 15 10.23 -2.02 -1.89
C PHE A 15 9.37 -1.07 -1.04
N ALA A 16 8.08 -1.39 -0.89
CA ALA A 16 7.15 -0.61 -0.09
C ALA A 16 7.56 -0.60 1.39
N ASN A 17 7.91 -1.76 1.95
CA ASN A 17 8.32 -1.86 3.35
C ASN A 17 9.67 -1.17 3.62
N ILE A 18 10.63 -1.25 2.69
CA ILE A 18 11.89 -0.49 2.78
C ILE A 18 11.61 1.02 2.75
N SER A 19 10.80 1.49 1.79
CA SER A 19 10.46 2.91 1.65
C SER A 19 9.78 3.46 2.90
N ILE A 20 8.85 2.69 3.48
CA ILE A 20 8.16 3.05 4.71
C ILE A 20 9.13 3.11 5.90
N ASN A 21 10.02 2.13 6.05
CA ASN A 21 11.01 2.12 7.14
C ASN A 21 12.02 3.27 7.05
N VAL A 22 12.42 3.66 5.84
CA VAL A 22 13.32 4.79 5.60
C VAL A 22 12.63 6.12 5.94
N ILE A 23 11.36 6.28 5.54
CA ILE A 23 10.62 7.55 5.69
C ILE A 23 10.09 7.74 7.11
N LEU A 24 9.59 6.66 7.75
CA LEU A 24 9.05 6.72 9.11
C LEU A 24 10.14 6.60 10.19
N GLY A 25 11.41 6.44 9.79
CA GLY A 25 12.58 6.46 10.67
C GLY A 25 12.52 5.44 11.79
N HIS A 26 12.97 4.20 11.54
CA HIS A 26 13.12 3.12 12.54
C HIS A 26 12.06 3.14 13.67
N SER A 27 10.78 3.29 13.29
CA SER A 27 9.72 3.08 14.27
C SER A 27 9.78 1.62 14.70
N ASN A 28 9.57 1.34 15.99
CA ASN A 28 9.51 -0.01 16.52
C ASN A 28 8.28 -0.71 15.92
N THR A 29 8.41 -1.21 14.68
CA THR A 29 7.30 -1.74 13.90
C THR A 29 6.89 -3.07 14.50
N SER A 30 5.75 -3.07 15.18
CA SER A 30 5.10 -4.30 15.61
C SER A 30 4.73 -5.15 14.40
N TRP A 31 4.81 -6.48 14.54
CA TRP A 31 4.33 -7.44 13.55
C TRP A 31 2.89 -7.17 13.10
N ALA A 32 2.06 -6.60 13.99
CA ALA A 32 0.69 -6.21 13.66
C ALA A 32 0.63 -5.06 12.63
N SER A 33 1.51 -4.07 12.74
CA SER A 33 1.59 -2.94 11.81
C SER A 33 2.08 -3.38 10.43
N PHE A 34 3.04 -4.31 10.41
CA PHE A 34 3.51 -4.93 9.17
C PHE A 34 2.39 -5.72 8.47
N GLY A 35 1.73 -6.62 9.22
CA GLY A 35 0.62 -7.42 8.69
C GLY A 35 -0.54 -6.58 8.16
N LYS A 36 -0.85 -5.45 8.83
CA LYS A 36 -1.83 -4.48 8.33
C LYS A 36 -1.42 -3.92 6.97
N GLY A 37 -0.17 -3.45 6.82
CA GLY A 37 0.33 -2.92 5.54
C GLY A 37 0.28 -3.93 4.40
N VAL A 38 0.64 -5.19 4.67
CA VAL A 38 0.55 -6.30 3.70
C VAL A 38 -0.89 -6.53 3.26
N LEU A 39 -1.82 -6.66 4.21
CA LEU A 39 -3.25 -6.90 3.92
C LEU A 39 -3.85 -5.77 3.07
N GLU A 40 -3.51 -4.53 3.40
CA GLU A 40 -3.93 -3.35 2.64
C GLU A 40 -3.45 -3.39 1.19
N ARG A 41 -2.18 -3.76 0.96
CA ARG A 41 -1.61 -3.89 -0.39
C ARG A 41 -2.18 -5.08 -1.16
N ILE A 42 -2.46 -6.21 -0.51
CA ILE A 42 -3.15 -7.34 -1.13
C ILE A 42 -4.54 -6.90 -1.59
N PHE A 43 -5.31 -6.26 -0.72
CA PHE A 43 -6.65 -5.78 -1.04
C PHE A 43 -6.66 -4.83 -2.24
N LEU A 44 -5.76 -3.84 -2.26
CA LEU A 44 -5.63 -2.92 -3.40
C LEU A 44 -5.19 -3.64 -4.67
N SER A 45 -4.18 -4.51 -4.60
CA SER A 45 -3.65 -5.22 -5.76
C SER A 45 -4.70 -6.11 -6.39
N VAL A 46 -5.39 -6.92 -5.58
CA VAL A 46 -6.46 -7.82 -6.05
C VAL A 46 -7.64 -7.02 -6.60
N GLY A 47 -8.07 -5.97 -5.89
CA GLY A 47 -9.22 -5.16 -6.33
C GLY A 47 -8.99 -4.47 -7.67
N ILE A 48 -7.80 -3.88 -7.88
CA ILE A 48 -7.49 -3.21 -9.15
C ILE A 48 -7.28 -4.25 -10.27
N LEU A 49 -6.58 -5.36 -10.00
CA LEU A 49 -6.40 -6.44 -10.99
C LEU A 49 -7.71 -7.13 -11.38
N ALA A 50 -8.71 -7.15 -10.49
CA ALA A 50 -10.05 -7.63 -10.77
C ALA A 50 -10.92 -6.63 -11.55
N GLY A 51 -10.39 -5.44 -11.88
CA GLY A 51 -11.11 -4.43 -12.65
C GLY A 51 -11.97 -3.48 -11.82
N TYR A 52 -11.77 -3.41 -10.50
CA TYR A 52 -12.51 -2.53 -9.60
C TYR A 52 -11.65 -1.33 -9.15
N PRO A 53 -11.46 -0.28 -9.96
CA PRO A 53 -10.64 0.88 -9.57
C PRO A 53 -11.21 1.63 -8.34
N HIS A 54 -12.51 1.49 -8.07
CA HIS A 54 -13.19 2.07 -6.91
C HIS A 54 -12.59 1.66 -5.56
N VAL A 55 -11.85 0.54 -5.50
CA VAL A 55 -11.15 0.12 -4.27
C VAL A 55 -10.13 1.16 -3.79
N ILE A 56 -9.55 1.95 -4.70
CA ILE A 56 -8.63 3.04 -4.37
C ILE A 56 -9.35 4.13 -3.55
N ILE A 57 -10.57 4.51 -3.99
CA ILE A 57 -11.38 5.52 -3.34
C ILE A 57 -11.88 5.02 -1.98
N ALA A 58 -12.38 3.79 -1.94
CA ALA A 58 -12.83 3.15 -0.70
C ALA A 58 -11.68 3.04 0.33
N PHE A 59 -10.49 2.68 -0.13
CA PHE A 59 -9.30 2.58 0.70
C PHE A 59 -8.85 3.94 1.24
N GLY A 60 -8.82 4.98 0.39
CA GLY A 60 -8.52 6.34 0.80
C GLY A 60 -9.50 6.84 1.87
N ALA A 61 -10.81 6.61 1.67
CA ALA A 61 -11.85 6.96 2.63
C ALA A 61 -11.67 6.21 3.97
N LEU A 62 -11.37 4.91 3.94
CA LEU A 62 -11.14 4.10 5.13
C LEU A 62 -9.94 4.61 5.96
N LYS A 63 -8.83 4.97 5.31
CA LYS A 63 -7.66 5.52 6.00
C LYS A 63 -7.90 6.89 6.61
N ILE A 64 -8.65 7.75 5.93
CA ILE A 64 -9.05 9.06 6.48
C ILE A 64 -10.00 8.87 7.66
N GLY A 65 -11.01 8.00 7.52
CA GLY A 65 -12.04 7.78 8.55
C GLY A 65 -11.49 7.18 9.83
N THR A 66 -10.54 6.24 9.73
CA THR A 66 -9.88 5.64 10.92
C THR A 66 -8.98 6.64 11.65
N ARG A 67 -8.33 7.56 10.93
CA ARG A 67 -7.45 8.58 11.54
C ARG A 67 -8.21 9.75 12.16
N LEU A 68 -9.42 10.03 11.71
CA LEU A 68 -10.26 11.13 12.23
C LEU A 68 -10.53 11.01 13.73
N HIS A 69 -10.48 9.78 14.27
CA HIS A 69 -10.71 9.48 15.69
C HIS A 69 -9.43 9.39 16.53
N GLU A 70 -8.26 9.15 15.91
CA GLU A 70 -7.02 8.77 16.62
C GLU A 70 -6.05 9.94 16.89
N ASP A 71 -6.03 11.02 16.09
CA ASP A 71 -4.95 12.02 16.18
C ASP A 71 -5.43 13.49 16.23
N LYS A 72 -5.54 14.03 17.46
CA LYS A 72 -5.53 15.50 17.71
C LYS A 72 -4.13 16.03 18.06
N ASN A 73 -3.12 15.17 18.26
CA ASN A 73 -1.93 15.52 19.06
C ASN A 73 -0.60 15.74 18.32
N SER A 74 -0.46 15.53 17.01
CA SER A 74 0.68 16.12 16.27
C SER A 74 0.46 16.18 14.75
N LYS A 75 0.47 17.39 14.20
CA LYS A 75 0.30 17.65 12.76
C LYS A 75 1.39 16.96 11.91
N ILE A 76 2.61 16.91 12.44
CA ILE A 76 3.78 16.27 11.81
C ILE A 76 3.58 14.75 11.63
N SER A 77 3.02 14.04 12.63
CA SER A 77 2.77 12.59 12.54
C SER A 77 1.74 12.28 11.43
N ASN A 78 0.73 13.13 11.29
CA ASN A 78 -0.30 12.96 10.27
C ASN A 78 0.24 13.13 8.84
N ASP A 79 1.16 14.08 8.62
CA ASP A 79 1.77 14.31 7.31
C ASP A 79 2.64 13.10 6.89
N TYR A 80 3.46 12.57 7.79
CA TYR A 80 4.26 11.36 7.52
C TYR A 80 3.38 10.11 7.26
N PHE A 81 2.27 9.97 7.99
CA PHE A 81 1.29 8.89 7.75
C PHE A 81 0.67 8.99 6.36
N LEU A 82 0.23 10.19 5.97
CA LEU A 82 -0.39 10.42 4.66
C LEU A 82 0.61 10.12 3.52
N VAL A 83 1.84 10.60 3.64
CA VAL A 83 2.92 10.32 2.67
C VAL A 83 3.20 8.82 2.56
N GLY A 84 3.32 8.10 3.68
CA GLY A 84 3.55 6.66 3.66
C GLY A 84 2.43 5.88 2.96
N ASN A 85 1.18 6.28 3.18
CA ASN A 85 0.03 5.68 2.49
C ASN A 85 0.04 5.96 1.00
N PHE A 86 0.41 7.18 0.61
CA PHE A 86 0.50 7.59 -0.80
C PHE A 86 1.57 6.80 -1.55
N ILE A 87 2.74 6.60 -0.93
CA ILE A 87 3.82 5.78 -1.48
C ILE A 87 3.40 4.32 -1.61
N SER A 88 2.73 3.76 -0.60
CA SER A 88 2.22 2.39 -0.67
C SER A 88 1.18 2.22 -1.79
N LEU A 89 0.33 3.21 -2.00
CA LEU A 89 -0.69 3.20 -3.06
C LEU A 89 -0.04 3.33 -4.44
N LEU A 90 0.94 4.23 -4.58
CA LEU A 90 1.72 4.40 -5.81
C LEU A 90 2.45 3.11 -6.18
N ALA A 91 3.07 2.43 -5.21
CA ALA A 91 3.75 1.15 -5.45
C ALA A 91 2.79 0.08 -6.01
N VAL A 92 1.56 -0.01 -5.47
CA VAL A 92 0.55 -0.93 -6.00
C VAL A 92 0.12 -0.54 -7.41
N VAL A 93 -0.13 0.75 -7.68
CA VAL A 93 -0.52 1.20 -9.03
C VAL A 93 0.56 0.87 -10.06
N ILE A 94 1.84 1.10 -9.73
CA ILE A 94 2.97 0.74 -10.60
C ILE A 94 3.03 -0.78 -10.83
N TYR A 95 2.90 -1.57 -9.77
CA TYR A 95 2.88 -3.04 -9.89
C TYR A 95 1.75 -3.51 -10.82
N VAL A 96 0.54 -3.01 -10.63
CA VAL A 96 -0.61 -3.38 -11.45
C VAL A 96 -0.42 -2.96 -12.90
N TYR A 97 0.14 -1.76 -13.14
CA TYR A 97 0.49 -1.32 -14.49
C TYR A 97 1.50 -2.29 -15.16
N ILE A 98 2.51 -2.76 -14.43
CA ILE A 98 3.47 -3.74 -14.95
C ILE A 98 2.76 -5.06 -15.27
N CYS A 99 1.83 -5.51 -14.42
CA CYS A 99 1.04 -6.72 -14.69
C CYS A 99 0.23 -6.66 -15.98
N PHE A 100 -0.46 -5.55 -16.22
CA PHE A 100 -1.24 -5.36 -17.44
C PHE A 100 -0.37 -5.33 -18.71
N ASN A 101 0.80 -4.68 -18.66
CA ASN A 101 1.61 -4.45 -19.86
C ASN A 101 2.62 -5.58 -20.15
N TYR A 102 3.16 -6.24 -19.12
CA TYR A 102 4.27 -7.18 -19.28
C TYR A 102 3.92 -8.63 -18.92
N PHE A 103 2.93 -8.84 -18.05
CA PHE A 103 2.54 -10.19 -17.62
C PHE A 103 1.25 -10.69 -18.27
N GLY A 104 0.69 -9.94 -19.24
CA GLY A 104 -0.46 -10.36 -20.03
C GLY A 104 -1.72 -10.57 -19.19
N TRP A 105 -1.87 -9.83 -18.09
CA TRP A 105 -3.10 -9.85 -17.31
C TRP A 105 -4.17 -9.03 -18.03
N GLY A 106 -4.98 -9.68 -18.87
CA GLY A 106 -6.01 -9.03 -19.68
C GLY A 106 -6.56 -9.95 -20.76
#